data_AF-A0A8S0PIC0-F1
#
_entry.id   AF-A0A8S0PIC0-F1
#
_cell.length_a   1.000
_cell.length_b   1.000
_cell.length_c   1.000
_cell.angle_alpha   90.00
_cell.angle_beta   90.00
_cell.angle_gamma   90.00
#
_symmetry.space_group_name_H-M   'P 1'
#
loop_
_entity.id
_entity.type
_entity.pdbx_description
1 polymer ?
#
loop_
_entity_poly.entity_id
_entity_poly.type
_entity_poly.pdbx_seq_one_letter_code
_entity_poly.pdbx_strand_id
1 'polypeptide(L)'
;MKCLFLLNCRPMMLITILFCLPSRKHSGEDLLHFDINETWRAMEECYKLGLAKSIGVSNYSCAKLSKLLENPTIPPAVNQVEINVAWQQQKIASVLLRE
;
A
#
# COMPACT_ATOMS: atom_id res chain seq x y z
N MET A 1 3.55 -9.87 -13.27
CA MET A 1 3.67 -10.23 -11.82
C MET A 1 5.10 -9.99 -11.33
N LYS A 2 5.36 -8.84 -10.69
CA LYS A 2 6.47 -8.58 -9.75
C LYS A 2 6.45 -7.10 -9.35
N CYS A 3 5.56 -6.73 -8.43
CA CYS A 3 5.73 -5.53 -7.58
C CYS A 3 5.66 -6.04 -6.13
N LEU A 4 6.74 -6.67 -5.68
CA LEU A 4 6.96 -7.06 -4.28
C LEU A 4 8.26 -6.38 -3.84
N PHE A 5 8.17 -5.17 -3.29
CA PHE A 5 9.31 -4.57 -2.61
C PHE A 5 9.28 -5.02 -1.14
N LEU A 6 10.08 -6.04 -0.84
CA LEU A 6 10.35 -6.49 0.52
C LEU A 6 11.25 -5.45 1.18
N LEU A 7 10.69 -4.52 1.97
CA LEU A 7 11.50 -3.77 2.92
C LEU A 7 11.98 -4.75 3.99
N ASN A 8 13.22 -5.19 3.85
CA ASN A 8 13.85 -6.24 4.63
C ASN A 8 14.23 -5.73 6.03
N CYS A 9 13.24 -5.59 6.91
CA CYS A 9 13.44 -5.53 8.35
C CYS A 9 12.95 -6.87 8.93
N ARG A 10 13.85 -7.85 9.09
CA ARG A 10 13.50 -9.12 9.76
C ARG A 10 13.32 -8.93 11.27
N PRO A 11 12.41 -9.69 11.92
CA PRO A 11 11.60 -10.79 11.38
C PRO A 11 10.10 -10.46 11.30
N MET A 12 9.72 -9.34 10.69
CA MET A 12 8.32 -9.05 10.32
C MET A 12 8.24 -8.74 8.83
N MET A 13 7.87 -9.73 8.02
CA MET A 13 7.61 -9.52 6.59
C MET A 13 6.30 -8.73 6.43
N LEU A 14 6.42 -7.40 6.44
CA LEU A 14 5.38 -6.48 6.03
C LEU A 14 5.55 -6.19 4.53
N ILE A 15 4.52 -6.45 3.73
CA ILE A 15 4.49 -6.03 2.33
C ILE A 15 3.75 -4.70 2.26
N THR A 16 4.42 -3.63 1.83
CA THR A 16 3.77 -2.35 1.55
C THR A 16 3.70 -2.08 0.05
N ILE A 17 2.59 -1.51 -0.41
CA ILE A 17 2.55 -0.82 -1.71
C ILE A 17 3.37 0.45 -1.56
N LEU A 18 4.69 0.35 -1.72
CA LEU A 18 5.54 1.49 -1.99
C LEU A 18 5.31 1.86 -3.46
N PHE A 19 4.86 3.10 -3.74
CA PHE A 19 4.76 3.71 -5.08
C PHE A 19 5.28 2.76 -6.17
N CYS A 20 4.41 1.92 -6.74
CA CYS A 20 4.82 0.96 -7.77
C CYS A 20 5.05 1.80 -9.03
N LEU A 21 6.24 2.42 -9.12
CA LEU A 21 6.77 2.84 -10.40
C LEU A 21 6.93 1.54 -11.20
N PRO A 22 6.21 1.36 -12.32
CA PRO A 22 6.29 0.14 -13.10
C PRO A 22 7.75 -0.12 -13.45
N SER A 23 8.25 -1.30 -13.10
CA SER A 23 9.60 -1.71 -13.45
C SER A 23 9.74 -1.77 -14.96
N ARG A 24 10.40 -0.75 -15.51
CA ARG A 24 11.06 -0.66 -16.84
C ARG A 24 10.62 -1.73 -17.84
N LYS A 25 9.61 -1.40 -18.66
CA LYS A 25 9.55 -1.70 -20.12
C LYS A 25 8.28 -1.21 -20.82
N HIS A 26 7.57 -0.23 -20.30
CA HIS A 26 6.32 0.24 -20.94
C HIS A 26 6.37 1.74 -21.20
N SER A 27 5.90 2.14 -22.38
CA SER A 27 5.76 3.52 -22.85
C SER A 27 5.00 4.35 -21.82
N GLY A 28 5.25 5.66 -21.77
CA GLY A 28 4.72 6.55 -20.71
C GLY A 28 3.19 6.59 -20.53
N GLU A 29 2.43 5.90 -21.36
CA GLU A 29 0.97 5.76 -21.33
C GLU A 29 0.48 4.70 -20.32
N ASP A 30 1.28 3.69 -19.97
CA ASP A 30 0.89 2.61 -19.04
C ASP A 30 0.91 3.02 -17.55
N LEU A 31 1.47 4.19 -17.23
CA LEU A 31 1.44 4.75 -15.88
C LEU A 31 0.02 5.15 -15.43
N LEU A 32 -0.91 5.35 -16.38
CA LEU A 32 -2.25 5.86 -16.13
C LEU A 32 -3.29 4.76 -15.87
N HIS A 33 -3.00 3.50 -16.22
CA HIS A 33 -3.96 2.39 -16.17
C HIS A 33 -3.60 1.34 -15.11
N PHE A 34 -3.25 1.78 -13.90
CA PHE A 34 -2.96 0.89 -12.78
C PHE A 34 -4.19 0.71 -11.89
N ASP A 35 -4.76 -0.49 -11.84
CA ASP A 35 -5.84 -0.81 -10.91
C ASP A 35 -5.30 -1.15 -9.51
N ILE A 36 -5.53 -0.21 -8.59
CA ILE A 36 -5.16 -0.34 -7.17
C ILE A 36 -5.93 -1.50 -6.51
N ASN A 37 -7.18 -1.74 -6.90
CA ASN A 37 -8.00 -2.78 -6.29
C ASN A 37 -7.52 -4.17 -6.66
N GLU A 38 -7.12 -4.37 -7.92
CA GLU A 38 -6.52 -5.63 -8.38
C GLU A 38 -5.21 -5.92 -7.64
N THR A 39 -4.37 -4.90 -7.47
CA THR A 39 -3.12 -5.02 -6.72
C THR A 39 -3.37 -5.37 -5.25
N TRP A 40 -4.35 -4.72 -4.61
CA TRP A 40 -4.69 -5.03 -3.23
C TRP A 40 -5.18 -6.47 -3.07
N ARG A 41 -6.02 -6.96 -3.99
CA ARG A 41 -6.46 -8.37 -3.98
C ARG A 41 -5.29 -9.34 -4.07
N ALA A 42 -4.32 -9.10 -4.94
CA ALA A 42 -3.11 -9.91 -5.02
C ALA A 42 -2.30 -9.88 -3.71
N MET A 43 -2.30 -8.75 -2.99
CA MET A 43 -1.67 -8.67 -1.66
C MET A 43 -2.44 -9.42 -0.58
N GLU A 44 -3.77 -9.36 -0.60
CA GLU A 44 -4.62 -10.18 0.26
C GLU A 44 -4.36 -11.68 0.05
N GLU A 45 -4.16 -12.11 -1.20
CA GLU A 45 -3.75 -13.49 -1.51
C GLU A 45 -2.37 -13.82 -0.94
N CYS A 46 -1.38 -12.93 -1.08
CA CYS A 46 -0.05 -13.12 -0.49
C CYS A 46 -0.11 -13.29 1.04
N TYR A 47 -0.99 -12.53 1.70
CA TYR A 47 -1.25 -12.68 3.13
C TYR A 47 -1.90 -14.03 3.45
N LYS A 48 -2.96 -14.41 2.72
CA LYS A 48 -3.66 -15.70 2.90
C LYS A 48 -2.75 -16.91 2.67
N LEU A 49 -1.81 -16.79 1.73
CA LEU A 49 -0.81 -17.82 1.42
C LEU A 49 0.35 -17.87 2.45
N GLY A 50 0.35 -16.99 3.46
CA GLY A 50 1.41 -16.93 4.48
C GLY A 50 2.73 -16.37 3.97
N LEU A 51 2.76 -15.79 2.77
CA LEU A 51 3.95 -15.15 2.19
C LEU A 51 4.26 -13.81 2.89
N ALA A 52 3.26 -13.23 3.55
CA ALA A 52 3.35 -11.98 4.29
C ALA A 52 2.74 -12.15 5.68
N LYS A 53 3.37 -11.57 6.71
CA LYS A 53 2.76 -11.49 8.06
C LYS A 53 1.76 -10.33 8.17
N SER A 54 1.90 -9.33 7.32
CA SER A 54 1.03 -8.16 7.26
C SER A 54 1.14 -7.49 5.89
N ILE A 55 0.08 -6.77 5.52
CA ILE A 55 0.00 -6.01 4.27
C ILE A 55 -0.38 -4.56 4.57
N GLY A 56 0.15 -3.62 3.79
CA GLY A 56 -0.09 -2.20 3.97
C GLY A 56 0.16 -1.38 2.70
N VAL A 57 -0.01 -0.07 2.83
CA VAL A 57 0.18 0.90 1.75
C VAL A 57 1.24 1.94 2.12
N SER A 58 1.71 2.71 1.16
CA SER A 58 2.61 3.84 1.40
C SER A 58 2.24 5.01 0.49
N ASN A 59 2.32 6.22 1.03
CA ASN A 59 2.01 7.48 0.35
C ASN A 59 0.59 7.54 -0.24
N TYR A 60 -0.38 6.89 0.41
CA TYR A 60 -1.78 7.05 0.04
C TYR A 60 -2.36 8.32 0.69
N SER A 61 -3.11 9.10 -0.10
CA SER A 61 -3.92 10.22 0.40
C SER A 61 -5.19 9.71 1.08
N CYS A 62 -5.84 10.56 1.88
CA CYS A 62 -7.10 10.21 2.56
C CYS A 62 -8.16 9.66 1.58
N ALA A 63 -8.32 10.29 0.41
CA ALA A 63 -9.30 9.85 -0.60
C ALA A 63 -8.97 8.46 -1.17
N LYS A 64 -7.69 8.17 -1.43
CA LYS A 64 -7.25 6.86 -1.90
C LYS A 64 -7.42 5.80 -0.81
N LEU A 65 -7.15 6.15 0.44
CA LEU A 65 -7.41 5.28 1.59
C LEU A 65 -8.91 4.97 1.72
N SER A 66 -9.77 5.98 1.68
CA SER A 66 -11.22 5.78 1.77
C SER A 66 -11.73 4.83 0.69
N LYS A 67 -11.28 5.02 -0.56
CA LYS A 67 -11.63 4.13 -1.67
C LYS A 67 -11.14 2.69 -1.46
N LEU A 68 -9.93 2.52 -0.92
CA LEU A 68 -9.40 1.20 -0.59
C LEU A 68 -10.17 0.52 0.56
N LEU A 69 -10.64 1.32 1.52
CA LEU A 69 -11.37 0.88 2.70
C LEU A 69 -12.87 0.63 2.44
N GLU A 70 -13.40 0.95 1.25
CA GLU A 70 -14.80 0.69 0.91
C GLU A 70 -15.15 -0.80 0.93
N ASN A 71 -14.25 -1.68 0.48
CA ASN A 71 -14.54 -3.12 0.36
C ASN A 71 -13.33 -4.07 0.53
N PRO A 72 -12.41 -3.86 1.52
CA PRO A 72 -11.29 -4.76 1.72
C PRO A 72 -11.71 -6.03 2.45
N THR A 73 -11.18 -7.18 2.05
CA THR A 73 -11.28 -8.42 2.83
C THR A 73 -10.35 -8.35 4.04
N ILE A 74 -9.17 -7.74 3.85
CA ILE A 74 -8.16 -7.53 4.88
C ILE A 74 -7.79 -6.04 4.83
N PRO A 75 -8.05 -5.25 5.89
CA PRO A 75 -7.70 -3.84 5.91
C PRO A 75 -6.17 -3.64 5.92
N PRO A 76 -5.65 -2.54 5.35
CA PRO A 76 -4.22 -2.24 5.40
C PRO A 76 -3.78 -2.02 6.86
N ALA A 77 -2.77 -2.76 7.30
CA ALA A 77 -2.24 -2.65 8.66
C ALA A 77 -1.51 -1.31 8.89
N VAL A 78 -0.94 -0.72 7.83
CA VAL A 78 -0.20 0.55 7.88
C VAL A 78 -0.37 1.36 6.60
N ASN A 79 -0.26 2.69 6.70
CA ASN A 79 0.05 3.59 5.59
C ASN A 79 1.35 4.34 5.91
N GLN A 80 2.45 3.96 5.25
CA GLN A 80 3.74 4.62 5.44
C GLN A 80 3.76 5.96 4.69
N VAL A 81 3.79 7.07 5.41
CA VAL A 81 3.81 8.42 4.84
C VAL A 81 4.96 9.24 5.38
N GLU A 82 5.44 10.18 4.58
CA GLU A 82 6.46 11.14 5.01
C GLU A 82 5.89 12.09 6.08
N ILE A 83 6.55 12.17 7.23
CA ILE A 83 6.21 13.11 8.30
C ILE A 83 7.50 13.77 8.78
N ASN A 84 7.48 15.09 8.90
CA ASN A 84 8.56 15.86 9.49
C ASN A 84 7.99 17.07 10.27
N VAL A 85 8.86 17.81 10.97
CA VAL A 85 8.45 18.95 11.82
C VAL A 85 7.67 20.01 11.03
N ALA A 86 8.05 20.26 9.78
CA ALA A 86 7.39 21.22 8.90
C ALA A 86 6.20 20.62 8.12
N TRP A 87 6.08 19.29 8.08
CA TRP A 87 5.09 18.57 7.29
C TRP A 87 4.40 17.47 8.11
N GLN A 88 3.52 17.91 9.01
CA GLN A 88 2.72 17.01 9.84
C GLN A 88 1.45 16.60 9.09
N GLN A 89 1.42 15.38 8.51
CA GLN A 89 0.28 14.83 7.75
C GLN A 89 -0.88 14.37 8.67
N GLN A 90 -1.36 15.23 9.57
CA GLN A 90 -2.33 14.87 10.62
C GLN A 90 -3.65 14.29 10.10
N LYS A 91 -4.13 14.75 8.94
CA LYS A 91 -5.36 14.25 8.31
C LYS A 91 -5.25 12.80 7.86
N ILE A 92 -4.06 12.33 7.49
CA ILE A 92 -3.87 10.93 7.07
C ILE A 92 -3.78 10.03 8.30
N ALA A 93 -3.11 10.51 9.37
CA ALA A 93 -3.06 9.80 10.65
C ALA A 93 -4.46 9.54 11.22
N SER A 94 -5.36 10.52 11.14
CA SER A 94 -6.72 10.39 11.69
C SER A 94 -7.63 9.42 10.92
N VAL A 95 -7.32 9.08 9.66
CA VAL A 95 -8.12 8.12 8.88
C VAL A 95 -7.82 6.68 9.28
N LEU A 96 -6.59 6.38 9.70
CA LEU A 96 -6.18 5.03 10.10
C LEU A 96 -6.44 4.71 11.58
N LEU A 97 -6.55 5.73 12.43
CA LEU A 97 -6.77 5.58 13.88
C LEU A 97 -8.26 5.55 14.27
N ARG A 98 -9.17 5.45 13.30
CA ARG A 98 -10.59 5.22 13.58
C ARG A 98 -10.79 3.73 13.86
N GLU A 99 -10.77 3.37 15.14
CA GLU A 99 -11.28 2.08 15.64
C GLU A 99 -12.81 1.99 15.50
#